data_AF-A0A7K2C196-F1
#
_entry.id   AF-A0A7K2C196-F1
#
_cell.length_a   1.000
_cell.length_b   1.000
_cell.length_c   1.000
_cell.angle_alpha   90.00
_cell.angle_beta   90.00
_cell.angle_gamma   90.00
#
_symmetry.space_group_name_H-M   'P 1'
#
loop_
_entity.id
_entity.type
_entity.pdbx_description
1 polymer ?
#
loop_
_entity_poly.entity_id
_entity_poly.type
_entity_poly.pdbx_seq_one_letter_code
_entity_poly.pdbx_strand_id
1 'polypeptide(L)'
;GQMLALQPDNRSGYIDVDVTEEFIYALYSGKKRDATNRGTYFLVFDWTGRPMGRLNVSGSPSSMAVSADNSELYVIFRSPVPQIIRFEIPESLVQ
;
A
#
# COMPACT_ATOMS: atom_id res chain seq x y z
N GLY A 1 16.80 -1.64 -16.33
CA GLY A 1 15.47 -1.45 -15.74
C GLY A 1 14.44 -1.56 -16.84
N GLN A 2 13.39 -2.36 -16.64
CA GLN A 2 12.30 -2.48 -17.62
C GLN A 2 11.38 -1.27 -17.46
N MET A 3 11.21 -0.47 -18.51
CA MET A 3 10.26 0.64 -18.52
C MET A 3 8.89 0.10 -18.90
N LEU A 4 7.93 0.14 -17.97
CA LEU A 4 6.54 -0.25 -18.24
C LEU A 4 5.77 0.95 -18.79
N ALA A 5 5.36 0.86 -20.06
CA ALA A 5 4.48 1.85 -20.68
C ALA A 5 3.06 1.76 -20.08
N LEU A 6 2.43 2.92 -19.84
CA LEU A 6 1.05 2.99 -19.37
C LEU A 6 0.08 2.55 -20.48
N GLN A 7 -0.45 1.32 -20.41
CA GLN A 7 -1.51 0.83 -21.30
C GLN A 7 -2.90 1.06 -20.67
N PRO A 8 -3.98 1.17 -21.45
CA PRO A 8 -5.34 1.44 -20.94
C PRO A 8 -5.88 0.40 -19.95
N ASP A 9 -5.37 -0.82 -20.01
CA ASP A 9 -5.64 -1.95 -19.11
C ASP A 9 -4.69 -2.00 -17.90
N ASN A 10 -3.70 -1.10 -17.82
CA ASN A 10 -2.86 -0.98 -16.65
C ASN A 10 -3.73 -0.70 -15.42
N ARG A 11 -3.61 -1.58 -14.44
CA ARG A 11 -4.20 -1.39 -13.12
C ARG A 11 -3.42 -0.25 -12.46
N SER A 12 -3.89 0.99 -12.63
CA SER A 12 -3.52 2.18 -11.83
C SER A 12 -4.00 2.03 -10.38
N GLY A 13 -3.73 0.88 -9.78
CA GLY A 13 -4.16 0.52 -8.44
C GLY A 13 -3.10 0.84 -7.39
N TYR A 14 -1.81 0.70 -7.74
CA TYR A 14 -0.72 1.02 -6.82
C TYR A 14 -0.52 2.54 -6.74
N ILE A 15 -0.64 3.07 -5.52
CA ILE A 15 -0.50 4.49 -5.20
C ILE A 15 0.92 4.79 -4.74
N ASP A 16 1.48 3.91 -3.90
CA ASP A 16 2.78 4.12 -3.24
C ASP A 16 3.42 2.77 -2.86
N VAL A 17 4.72 2.77 -2.61
CA VAL A 17 5.50 1.60 -2.17
C VAL A 17 6.60 2.05 -1.20
N ASP A 18 6.80 1.28 -0.14
CA ASP A 18 7.91 1.44 0.79
C ASP A 18 8.43 0.06 1.22
N VAL A 19 9.67 -0.01 1.68
CA VAL A 19 10.35 -1.28 1.95
C VAL A 19 11.11 -1.27 3.27
N THR A 20 11.18 -2.44 3.90
CA THR A 20 12.11 -2.74 4.99
C THR A 20 13.12 -3.77 4.52
N GLU A 21 14.04 -4.20 5.39
CA GLU A 21 14.98 -5.27 5.03
C GLU A 21 14.26 -6.59 4.70
N GLU A 22 13.05 -6.80 5.22
CA GLU A 22 12.34 -8.09 5.15
C GLU A 22 11.17 -8.08 4.17
N PHE A 23 10.48 -6.94 4.02
CA PHE A 23 9.21 -6.88 3.31
C PHE A 23 9.09 -5.67 2.37
N ILE A 24 8.26 -5.84 1.33
CA ILE A 24 7.81 -4.78 0.44
C ILE A 24 6.35 -4.48 0.77
N TYR A 25 6.06 -3.24 1.11
CA TYR A 25 4.70 -2.76 1.37
C TYR A 25 4.23 -1.93 0.19
N ALA A 26 3.01 -2.19 -0.29
CA ALA A 26 2.44 -1.45 -1.41
C ALA A 26 1.04 -0.95 -1.08
N LEU A 27 0.81 0.36 -1.22
CA LEU A 27 -0.51 0.97 -1.11
C LEU A 27 -1.31 0.73 -2.39
N TYR A 28 -2.40 0.00 -2.29
CA TYR A 28 -3.25 -0.40 -3.41
C TYR A 28 -4.67 0.12 -3.25
N SER A 29 -5.09 1.03 -4.13
CA SER A 29 -6.43 1.65 -4.17
C SER A 29 -7.56 0.69 -4.54
N GLY A 30 -7.24 -0.50 -5.07
CA GLY A 30 -8.23 -1.42 -5.61
C GLY A 30 -8.90 -0.95 -6.90
N LYS A 31 -8.68 0.28 -7.35
CA LYS A 31 -9.40 0.85 -8.49
C LYS A 31 -8.79 0.33 -9.80
N LYS A 32 -9.65 -0.23 -10.65
CA LYS A 32 -9.42 -0.20 -12.10
C LYS A 32 -9.97 1.13 -12.62
N ARG A 33 -9.44 1.62 -13.74
CA ARG A 33 -9.88 2.87 -14.37
C ARG A 33 -11.42 2.98 -14.50
N ASP A 34 -12.11 1.85 -14.70
CA ASP A 34 -13.57 1.80 -14.93
C ASP A 34 -14.39 1.05 -13.84
N ALA A 35 -13.83 0.78 -12.65
CA ALA A 35 -14.55 0.02 -11.60
C ALA A 35 -15.02 0.92 -10.44
N THR A 36 -16.30 0.80 -10.08
CA THR A 36 -17.01 1.71 -9.16
C THR A 36 -16.91 1.40 -7.68
N ASN A 37 -16.25 0.33 -7.22
CA ASN A 37 -16.02 0.16 -5.78
C ASN A 37 -14.98 -0.93 -5.49
N ARG A 38 -13.81 -0.53 -5.01
CA ARG A 38 -12.89 -1.38 -4.23
C ARG A 38 -12.27 -0.53 -3.12
N GLY A 39 -12.07 -1.14 -1.95
CA GLY A 39 -11.43 -0.48 -0.82
C GLY A 39 -9.94 -0.24 -1.07
N THR A 40 -9.31 0.51 -0.17
CA THR A 40 -7.86 0.72 -0.18
C THR A 40 -7.19 -0.31 0.73
N TYR A 41 -6.07 -0.88 0.31
CA TYR A 41 -5.34 -1.93 1.01
C TYR A 41 -3.85 -1.63 1.04
N PHE A 42 -3.16 -1.99 2.12
CA PHE A 42 -1.72 -2.21 2.11
C PHE A 42 -1.49 -3.69 1.79
N LEU A 43 -0.73 -3.98 0.73
CA LEU A 43 -0.31 -5.33 0.37
C LEU A 43 1.13 -5.52 0.84
N VAL A 44 1.40 -6.64 1.51
CA VAL A 44 2.74 -7.00 1.99
C VAL A 44 3.26 -8.15 1.15
N PHE A 45 4.49 -8.02 0.68
CA PHE A 45 5.19 -9.03 -0.11
C PHE A 45 6.54 -9.34 0.51
N ASP A 46 7.00 -10.57 0.32
CA ASP A 46 8.42 -10.87 0.49
C ASP A 46 9.23 -10.32 -0.72
N TRP A 47 10.56 -10.36 -0.59
CA TRP A 47 11.47 -9.92 -1.66
C TRP A 47 11.44 -10.78 -2.93
N THR A 48 10.78 -11.94 -2.90
CA THR A 48 10.53 -12.75 -4.11
C THR A 48 9.29 -12.28 -4.87
N GLY A 49 8.52 -11.36 -4.29
CA GLY A 49 7.26 -10.85 -4.83
C GLY A 49 6.04 -11.70 -4.44
N ARG A 50 6.20 -12.65 -3.50
CA ARG A 50 5.08 -13.45 -3.00
C ARG A 50 4.24 -12.61 -2.02
N PRO A 51 2.90 -12.58 -2.18
CA PRO A 51 2.04 -11.88 -1.24
C PRO A 51 2.01 -12.62 0.12
N MET A 52 2.33 -11.88 1.18
CA MET A 52 2.30 -12.35 2.57
C MET A 52 0.95 -12.04 3.22
N GLY A 53 0.33 -10.92 2.84
CA GLY A 53 -1.02 -10.60 3.28
C GLY A 53 -1.44 -9.18 2.95
N ARG A 54 -2.47 -8.69 3.65
CA ARG A 54 -3.00 -7.34 3.45
C ARG A 54 -3.57 -6.72 4.71
N LEU A 55 -3.51 -5.40 4.79
CA LEU A 55 -4.23 -4.57 5.76
C LEU A 55 -5.29 -3.75 5.02
N ASN A 56 -6.53 -3.77 5.51
CA ASN A 56 -7.59 -2.93 4.98
C ASN A 56 -7.47 -1.53 5.59
N VAL A 57 -7.54 -0.49 4.77
CA VAL A 57 -7.58 0.89 5.26
C VAL A 57 -8.82 1.59 4.74
N SER A 58 -9.56 2.20 5.66
CA SER A 58 -10.71 3.03 5.33
C SER A 58 -10.24 4.37 4.78
N GLY A 59 -10.98 4.93 3.83
CA GLY A 59 -10.70 6.24 3.25
C GLY A 59 -9.82 6.20 1.99
N SER A 60 -9.23 7.35 1.69
CA SER A 60 -8.42 7.58 0.47
C SER A 60 -7.03 8.09 0.85
N PRO A 61 -6.16 7.21 1.35
CA PRO A 61 -4.77 7.57 1.60
C PRO A 61 -4.05 7.89 0.30
N SER A 62 -3.02 8.73 0.40
CA SER A 62 -2.29 9.27 -0.75
C SER A 62 -0.81 8.91 -0.79
N SER A 63 -0.26 8.46 0.34
CA SER A 63 1.13 8.02 0.48
C SER A 63 1.30 7.31 1.83
N MET A 64 2.40 6.58 1.98
CA MET A 64 2.74 5.85 3.19
C MET A 64 4.25 5.82 3.46
N ALA A 65 4.60 5.45 4.70
CA ALA A 65 5.94 5.00 5.08
C ALA A 65 5.82 3.89 6.13
N VAL A 66 6.81 3.00 6.19
CA VAL A 66 6.89 1.92 7.18
C VAL A 66 8.07 2.12 8.12
N SER A 67 7.91 1.79 9.41
CA SER A 67 9.02 1.78 10.35
C SER A 67 10.00 0.65 10.04
N ALA A 68 11.29 0.88 10.30
CA ALA A 68 12.34 -0.08 9.95
C ALA A 68 12.20 -1.44 10.66
N ASP A 69 11.50 -1.48 11.80
CA ASP A 69 11.24 -2.67 12.60
C ASP A 69 9.93 -3.40 12.24
N ASN A 70 9.28 -3.01 11.13
CA ASN A 70 8.02 -3.60 10.65
C ASN A 70 6.84 -3.48 11.64
N SER A 71 6.89 -2.57 12.62
CA SER A 71 5.85 -2.45 13.65
C SER A 71 4.78 -1.40 13.34
N GLU A 72 5.09 -0.40 12.52
CA GLU A 72 4.25 0.77 12.30
C GLU A 72 4.17 1.20 10.85
N LEU A 73 3.00 1.69 10.46
CA LEU A 73 2.74 2.29 9.16
C LEU A 73 2.19 3.70 9.33
N TYR A 74 2.80 4.66 8.65
CA TYR A 74 2.45 6.08 8.65
C TYR A 74 1.76 6.43 7.33
N VAL A 75 0.58 7.03 7.38
CA VAL A 75 -0.26 7.23 6.19
C VAL A 75 -0.73 8.66 6.05
N ILE A 76 -0.60 9.23 4.85
CA ILE A 76 -1.08 10.58 4.54
C ILE A 76 -2.51 10.54 3.99
N PHE A 77 -3.45 11.17 4.68
CA PHE A 77 -4.79 11.49 4.19
C PHE A 77 -4.87 12.99 3.87
N ARG A 78 -5.45 13.38 2.72
CA ARG A 78 -5.48 14.79 2.27
C ARG A 78 -6.81 15.51 2.51
N SER A 79 -7.87 14.80 2.88
CA SER A 79 -9.22 15.35 3.02
C SER A 79 -9.87 14.84 4.31
N PRO A 80 -10.61 15.69 5.05
CA PRO A 80 -10.90 17.10 4.77
C PRO A 80 -9.71 18.05 5.03
N VAL A 81 -8.71 17.62 5.79
CA VAL A 81 -7.44 18.32 6.01
C VAL A 81 -6.27 17.32 5.93
N PRO A 82 -5.06 17.75 5.55
CA PRO A 82 -3.89 16.88 5.57
C PRO A 82 -3.60 16.34 6.97
N GLN A 83 -3.51 15.02 7.10
CA GLN A 83 -3.18 14.32 8.35
C GLN A 83 -2.25 13.15 8.08
N ILE A 84 -1.35 12.89 9.04
CA ILE A 84 -0.58 11.65 9.12
C ILE A 84 -1.20 10.81 10.21
N ILE A 85 -1.61 9.59 9.88
CA ILE A 85 -2.16 8.62 10.84
C ILE A 85 -1.19 7.46 10.97
N ARG A 86 -0.89 7.06 12.21
CA ARG A 86 -0.10 5.87 12.56
C ARG A 86 -1.02 4.67 12.73
N PHE A 87 -0.63 3.55 12.14
CA PHE A 87 -1.26 2.24 12.30
C PHE A 87 -0.23 1.24 12.80
N GLU A 88 -0.66 0.31 13.64
CA GLU A 88 0.15 -0.83 14.06
C GLU A 88 0.07 -1.93 13.02
N ILE A 89 1.20 -2.57 12.74
CA ILE A 89 1.30 -3.74 11.87
C ILE A 89 1.21 -4.98 12.76
N PRO A 90 0.22 -5.86 12.54
CA PRO A 90 0.10 -7.09 13.31
C PRO A 90 1.31 -8.01 13.05
N GLU A 91 1.92 -8.54 14.11
CA GLU A 91 3.05 -9.48 14.00
C GLU A 91 2.74 -10.68 13.09
N SER A 92 1.49 -11.16 13.10
CA SER A 92 1.05 -12.27 12.25
C SER A 92 1.14 -12.02 10.74
N LEU A 93 1.35 -10.77 10.33
CA LEU A 93 1.52 -10.37 8.94
C LEU A 93 3.00 -10.34 8.50
N VAL A 94 3.92 -10.23 9.46
CA VAL A 94 5.35 -9.95 9.26
C VAL A 94 6.25 -11.01 9.94
N GLN A 95 5.79 -12.26 9.95
CA GLN A 95 6.52 -13.45 10.44
C GLN A 95 7.17 -14.25 9.30
#